data_AF-A0A534U898-F1
#
_entry.id   AF-A0A534U898-F1
#
_cell.length_a   1.000
_cell.length_b   1.000
_cell.length_c   1.000
_cell.angle_alpha   90.00
_cell.angle_beta   90.00
_cell.angle_gamma   90.00
#
_symmetry.space_group_name_H-M   'P 1'
#
loop_
_entity.id
_entity.type
_entity.pdbx_description
1 polymer ?
#
loop_
_entity_poly.entity_id
_entity_poly.type
_entity_poly.pdbx_seq_one_letter_code
_entity_poly.pdbx_strand_id
1 'polypeptide(L)'
;MSASWSFLALAALLAVVRASPAAAAGRACSDPCLQAARAEFRDCASGAAGAFTDATDGCLERDQQCVDACRSVRQDCRDGTGASAALLLCDVERVRAEAACRDRFPLGSTRRVICIFQAQVSAFQCRRHVVRRVRHMFRDCRVEFRSCANGCRPGALPGGVQACRAEGKAAFTAALAACRLTFAVTTSACLEKDLTCFVGCGDARDACQAPTQATLDPALMACTAQQRAAVMACQAANPSGGPSLDQCVTAAQAAASTCRDKAVENAMPGSAACAQQFVQCVRGCPAASP
;
A
#
# COMPACT_ATOMS: atom_id res chain seq x y z
N MET A 1 85.58 17.85 39.60
CA MET A 1 84.16 18.23 39.51
C MET A 1 83.53 17.33 38.46
N SER A 2 82.99 16.19 38.89
CA SER A 2 81.53 15.93 39.03
C SER A 2 80.88 15.64 37.67
N ALA A 3 80.05 14.62 37.45
CA ALA A 3 79.69 13.40 38.17
C ALA A 3 78.85 12.52 37.21
N SER A 4 79.00 11.19 37.36
CA SER A 4 77.99 10.11 37.45
C SER A 4 76.66 10.24 36.67
N TRP A 5 76.32 9.34 35.74
CA TRP A 5 75.78 7.97 35.93
C TRP A 5 74.45 7.90 36.71
N SER A 6 73.37 7.42 36.08
CA SER A 6 72.62 6.22 36.51
C SER A 6 71.36 6.01 35.67
N PHE A 7 71.36 4.87 34.96
CA PHE A 7 70.18 4.17 34.46
C PHE A 7 69.41 3.57 35.64
N LEU A 8 68.09 3.73 35.67
CA LEU A 8 67.20 2.96 36.53
C LEU A 8 66.12 2.28 35.67
N ALA A 9 66.10 0.96 35.81
CA ALA A 9 65.08 0.04 35.34
C ALA A 9 63.86 0.04 36.27
N LEU A 10 62.70 -0.41 35.75
CA LEU A 10 61.75 -1.38 36.33
C LEU A 10 60.50 -1.37 35.42
N ALA A 11 60.23 -2.41 34.63
CA ALA A 11 59.63 -3.70 35.00
C ALA A 11 58.13 -3.76 34.63
N ALA A 12 57.85 -4.77 33.80
CA ALA A 12 56.61 -5.26 33.25
C ALA A 12 55.36 -5.22 34.15
N LEU A 13 54.21 -4.95 33.53
CA LEU A 13 52.95 -5.64 33.83
C LEU A 13 52.10 -5.79 32.57
N LEU A 14 51.82 -7.05 32.26
CA LEU A 14 50.96 -7.54 31.20
C LEU A 14 49.50 -7.11 31.43
N ALA A 15 48.89 -6.51 30.41
CA ALA A 15 47.47 -6.68 30.15
C ALA A 15 47.28 -6.79 28.64
N VAL A 16 47.24 -8.03 28.16
CA VAL A 16 46.69 -8.37 26.85
C VAL A 16 45.23 -7.92 26.88
N VAL A 17 44.94 -6.71 26.41
CA VAL A 17 43.59 -6.36 26.00
C VAL A 17 43.34 -7.17 24.74
N ARG A 18 42.83 -8.39 24.94
CA ARG A 18 41.98 -9.04 23.94
C ARG A 18 40.88 -8.03 23.66
N ALA A 19 41.03 -7.30 22.56
CA ALA A 19 39.90 -6.67 21.91
C ALA A 19 39.00 -7.82 21.47
N SER A 20 38.09 -8.20 22.35
CA SER A 20 36.92 -8.98 21.98
C SER A 20 36.28 -8.25 20.80
N PRO A 21 36.03 -8.91 19.66
CA PRO A 21 35.18 -8.34 18.63
C PRO A 21 33.74 -8.42 19.15
N ALA A 22 33.41 -7.57 20.12
CA ALA A 22 32.04 -7.32 20.51
C ALA A 22 31.50 -6.18 19.66
N ALA A 23 30.34 -6.42 19.05
CA ALA A 23 29.46 -5.45 18.43
C ALA A 23 29.88 -4.85 17.07
N ALA A 24 30.09 -5.70 16.07
CA ALA A 24 29.86 -5.32 14.66
C ALA A 24 28.74 -6.13 13.98
N ALA A 25 27.99 -6.94 14.73
CA ALA A 25 26.91 -7.77 14.18
C ALA A 25 25.52 -7.10 14.17
N GLY A 26 25.33 -5.96 14.84
CA GLY A 26 24.01 -5.31 14.98
C GLY A 26 23.57 -4.38 13.84
N ARG A 27 24.40 -4.10 12.82
CA ARG A 27 24.11 -3.06 11.81
C ARG A 27 23.80 -3.57 10.40
N ALA A 28 24.12 -4.81 10.06
CA ALA A 28 23.89 -5.33 8.71
C ALA A 28 22.40 -5.65 8.42
N CYS A 29 21.56 -5.74 9.46
CA CYS A 29 20.13 -6.05 9.31
C CYS A 29 19.23 -4.82 9.18
N SER A 30 19.78 -3.62 9.42
CA SER A 30 18.99 -2.39 9.39
C SER A 30 18.76 -1.87 7.96
N ASP A 31 19.67 -2.07 7.01
CA ASP A 31 19.51 -1.47 5.68
C ASP A 31 18.38 -2.11 4.85
N PRO A 32 18.29 -3.44 4.66
CA PRO A 32 17.17 -4.05 3.94
C PRO A 32 15.82 -3.81 4.63
N CYS A 33 15.78 -3.84 5.97
CA CYS A 33 14.59 -3.57 6.76
C CYS A 33 14.10 -2.13 6.57
N LEU A 34 15.00 -1.14 6.72
CA LEU A 34 14.67 0.27 6.52
C LEU A 34 14.28 0.58 5.06
N GLN A 35 14.90 -0.10 4.09
CA GLN A 35 14.51 0.02 2.69
C GLN A 35 13.09 -0.53 2.45
N ALA A 36 12.76 -1.70 2.99
CA ALA A 36 11.41 -2.26 2.94
C ALA A 36 10.38 -1.32 3.60
N ALA A 37 10.70 -0.78 4.78
CA ALA A 37 9.85 0.19 5.49
C ALA A 37 9.56 1.44 4.64
N ARG A 38 10.61 2.03 4.04
CA ARG A 38 10.49 3.21 3.16
C ARG A 38 9.70 2.89 1.90
N ALA A 39 9.87 1.70 1.36
CA ALA A 39 9.12 1.20 0.22
C ALA A 39 7.63 1.09 0.54
N GLU A 40 7.27 0.41 1.62
CA GLU A 40 5.89 0.25 2.09
C GLU A 40 5.23 1.61 2.38
N PHE A 41 5.95 2.54 3.02
CA PHE A 41 5.46 3.91 3.22
C PHE A 41 5.14 4.62 1.91
N ARG A 42 6.04 4.53 0.91
CA ARG A 42 5.84 5.17 -0.40
C ARG A 42 4.64 4.58 -1.14
N ASP A 43 4.46 3.27 -1.08
CA ASP A 43 3.30 2.61 -1.68
C ASP A 43 2.00 3.04 -1.00
N CYS A 44 1.97 3.03 0.33
CA CYS A 44 0.81 3.49 1.12
C CYS A 44 0.48 4.96 0.81
N ALA A 45 1.48 5.85 0.81
CA ALA A 45 1.29 7.26 0.51
C ALA A 45 0.86 7.51 -0.95
N SER A 46 1.40 6.75 -1.90
CA SER A 46 1.00 6.84 -3.31
C SER A 46 -0.44 6.35 -3.51
N GLY A 47 -0.84 5.26 -2.85
CA GLY A 47 -2.21 4.76 -2.85
C GLY A 47 -3.18 5.79 -2.28
N ALA A 48 -2.87 6.37 -1.12
CA ALA A 48 -3.67 7.42 -0.50
C ALA A 48 -3.80 8.66 -1.40
N ALA A 49 -2.71 9.09 -2.05
CA ALA A 49 -2.74 10.22 -2.98
C ALA A 49 -3.58 9.93 -4.24
N GLY A 50 -3.53 8.69 -4.74
CA GLY A 50 -4.40 8.22 -5.82
C GLY A 50 -5.88 8.29 -5.43
N ALA A 51 -6.26 7.70 -4.30
CA ALA A 51 -7.63 7.72 -3.79
C ALA A 51 -8.14 9.15 -3.53
N PHE A 52 -7.29 10.03 -2.99
CA PHE A 52 -7.62 11.45 -2.82
C PHE A 52 -7.92 12.15 -4.15
N THR A 53 -7.06 11.92 -5.15
CA THR A 53 -7.25 12.49 -6.49
C THR A 53 -8.55 11.99 -7.10
N ASP A 54 -8.86 10.70 -6.91
CA ASP A 54 -10.06 10.05 -7.42
C ASP A 54 -11.33 10.60 -6.78
N ALA A 55 -11.34 10.77 -5.45
CA ALA A 55 -12.44 11.36 -4.71
C ALA A 55 -12.67 12.83 -5.10
N THR A 56 -11.61 13.62 -5.16
CA THR A 56 -11.72 15.07 -5.44
C THR A 56 -12.04 15.40 -6.90
N ASP A 57 -11.62 14.55 -7.85
CA ASP A 57 -12.01 14.67 -9.26
C ASP A 57 -13.53 14.44 -9.44
N GLY A 58 -14.18 13.67 -8.56
CA GLY A 58 -15.63 13.47 -8.56
C GLY A 58 -16.44 14.61 -7.91
N CYS A 59 -15.80 15.48 -7.13
CA CYS A 59 -16.46 16.61 -6.47
C CYS A 59 -16.77 17.75 -7.45
N LEU A 60 -17.85 17.60 -8.22
CA LEU A 60 -18.28 18.53 -9.27
C LEU A 60 -19.76 18.91 -9.09
N GLU A 61 -20.14 20.15 -9.42
CA GLU A 61 -21.54 20.62 -9.47
C GLU A 61 -22.24 20.14 -10.75
N ARG A 62 -22.26 18.82 -10.90
CA ARG A 62 -22.80 18.10 -12.05
C ARG A 62 -23.76 17.03 -11.56
N ASP A 63 -24.60 16.54 -12.46
CA ASP A 63 -25.46 15.39 -12.20
C ASP A 63 -24.61 14.19 -11.71
N GLN A 64 -24.86 13.73 -10.48
CA GLN A 64 -24.00 12.74 -9.83
C GLN A 64 -24.10 11.36 -10.46
N GLN A 65 -25.29 10.99 -10.96
CA GLN A 65 -25.45 9.74 -11.67
C GLN A 65 -24.59 9.71 -12.94
N CYS A 66 -24.57 10.81 -13.71
CA CYS A 66 -23.69 10.97 -14.85
C CYS A 66 -22.20 10.94 -14.45
N VAL A 67 -21.81 11.63 -13.37
CA VAL A 67 -20.41 11.61 -12.89
C VAL A 67 -19.98 10.21 -12.45
N ASP A 68 -20.82 9.46 -11.75
CA ASP A 68 -20.55 8.09 -11.34
C ASP A 68 -20.46 7.13 -12.53
N ALA A 69 -21.26 7.36 -13.58
CA ALA A 69 -21.10 6.64 -14.84
C ALA A 69 -19.72 6.93 -15.47
N CYS A 70 -19.31 8.21 -15.53
CA CYS A 70 -17.97 8.60 -15.99
C CYS A 70 -16.85 7.98 -15.13
N ARG A 71 -17.04 7.86 -13.80
CA ARG A 71 -16.11 7.17 -12.89
C ARG A 71 -15.99 5.68 -13.25
N SER A 72 -17.11 5.03 -13.57
CA SER A 72 -17.10 3.64 -14.05
C SER A 72 -16.34 3.48 -15.36
N VAL A 73 -16.57 4.35 -16.34
CA VAL A 73 -15.82 4.34 -17.62
C VAL A 73 -14.33 4.56 -17.37
N ARG A 74 -13.97 5.45 -16.44
CA ARG A 74 -12.57 5.64 -16.04
C ARG A 74 -11.97 4.39 -15.42
N GLN A 75 -12.73 3.66 -14.63
CA GLN A 75 -12.31 2.39 -14.05
C GLN A 75 -12.09 1.35 -15.15
N ASP A 76 -13.00 1.23 -16.12
CA ASP A 76 -12.84 0.35 -17.28
C ASP A 76 -11.58 0.71 -18.10
N CYS A 77 -11.31 2.00 -18.30
CA CYS A 77 -10.08 2.49 -18.93
C CYS A 77 -8.82 2.06 -18.16
N ARG A 78 -8.83 2.19 -16.82
CA ARG A 78 -7.72 1.76 -15.96
C ARG A 78 -7.52 0.26 -15.99
N ASP A 79 -8.59 -0.53 -15.91
CA ASP A 79 -8.53 -1.98 -15.96
C ASP A 79 -8.02 -2.47 -17.32
N GLY A 80 -8.37 -1.77 -18.41
CA GLY A 80 -7.85 -1.99 -19.75
C GLY A 80 -6.34 -1.76 -19.90
N THR A 81 -5.68 -1.05 -18.97
CA THR A 81 -4.21 -0.87 -18.99
C THR A 81 -3.44 -2.13 -18.56
N GLY A 82 -4.13 -3.12 -17.96
CA GLY A 82 -3.50 -4.29 -17.36
C GLY A 82 -2.72 -4.01 -16.07
N ALA A 83 -2.79 -2.78 -15.53
CA ALA A 83 -2.09 -2.39 -14.31
C ALA A 83 -2.51 -3.25 -13.11
N SER A 84 -3.80 -3.47 -12.91
CA SER A 84 -4.35 -4.25 -11.79
C SER A 84 -3.78 -5.69 -11.79
N ALA A 85 -3.79 -6.35 -12.95
CA ALA A 85 -3.23 -7.69 -13.09
C ALA A 85 -1.70 -7.71 -12.86
N ALA A 86 -0.98 -6.71 -13.39
CA ALA A 86 0.47 -6.62 -13.20
C ALA A 86 0.86 -6.32 -11.74
N LEU A 87 0.09 -5.51 -11.02
CA LEU A 87 0.29 -5.27 -9.59
C LEU A 87 0.03 -6.53 -8.77
N LEU A 88 -1.04 -7.26 -9.08
CA LEU A 88 -1.35 -8.54 -8.44
C LEU A 88 -0.22 -9.56 -8.64
N LEU A 89 0.38 -9.62 -9.83
CA LEU A 89 1.54 -10.48 -10.09
C LEU A 89 2.74 -10.12 -9.20
N CYS A 90 3.04 -8.83 -9.01
CA CYS A 90 4.10 -8.39 -8.09
C CYS A 90 3.84 -8.87 -6.65
N ASP A 91 2.58 -8.87 -6.20
CA ASP A 91 2.22 -9.31 -4.86
C ASP A 91 2.26 -10.84 -4.72
N VAL A 92 1.83 -11.59 -5.75
CA VAL A 92 1.98 -13.05 -5.80
C VAL A 92 3.46 -13.45 -5.75
N GLU A 93 4.32 -12.77 -6.51
CA GLU A 93 5.76 -12.99 -6.49
C GLU A 93 6.37 -12.69 -5.12
N ARG A 94 5.92 -11.62 -4.43
CA ARG A 94 6.31 -11.32 -3.05
C ARG A 94 5.99 -12.48 -2.12
N VAL A 95 4.73 -12.92 -2.09
CA VAL A 95 4.25 -13.99 -1.19
C VAL A 95 5.03 -15.27 -1.45
N ARG A 96 5.25 -15.61 -2.72
CA ARG A 96 6.05 -16.78 -3.12
C ARG A 96 7.51 -16.66 -2.66
N ALA A 97 8.14 -15.50 -2.84
CA ALA A 97 9.53 -15.27 -2.43
C ALA A 97 9.68 -15.31 -0.90
N GLU A 98 8.74 -14.72 -0.16
CA GLU A 98 8.72 -14.82 1.30
C GLU A 98 8.56 -16.28 1.76
N ALA A 99 7.63 -17.04 1.17
CA ALA A 99 7.48 -18.46 1.47
C ALA A 99 8.78 -19.24 1.23
N ALA A 100 9.44 -19.02 0.09
CA ALA A 100 10.74 -19.63 -0.20
C ALA A 100 11.83 -19.25 0.82
N CYS A 101 11.83 -18.01 1.34
CA CYS A 101 12.71 -17.61 2.43
C CYS A 101 12.40 -18.36 3.73
N ARG A 102 11.11 -18.58 4.04
CA ARG A 102 10.66 -19.32 5.23
C ARG A 102 11.04 -20.81 5.16
N ASP A 103 10.99 -21.41 3.97
CA ASP A 103 11.37 -22.82 3.74
C ASP A 103 12.88 -23.02 3.78
N ARG A 104 13.64 -22.06 3.24
CA ARG A 104 15.11 -22.18 3.11
C ARG A 104 15.87 -21.92 4.41
N PHE A 105 15.33 -21.06 5.27
CA PHE A 105 16.05 -20.59 6.46
C PHE A 105 15.25 -20.86 7.74
N PRO A 106 15.92 -21.33 8.83
CA PRO A 106 15.23 -21.67 10.06
C PRO A 106 14.59 -20.44 10.72
N LEU A 107 13.56 -20.69 11.52
CA LEU A 107 12.93 -19.68 12.38
C LEU A 107 13.99 -19.03 13.28
N GLY A 108 13.87 -17.73 13.51
CA GLY A 108 14.83 -16.96 14.32
C GLY A 108 16.14 -16.59 13.62
N SER A 109 16.40 -17.09 12.42
CA SER A 109 17.66 -16.77 11.74
C SER A 109 17.65 -15.39 11.10
N THR A 110 18.74 -14.65 11.29
CA THR A 110 19.00 -13.37 10.63
C THR A 110 18.93 -13.46 9.10
N ARG A 111 19.38 -14.58 8.52
CA ARG A 111 19.32 -14.84 7.08
C ARG A 111 17.88 -14.89 6.56
N ARG A 112 16.95 -15.50 7.32
CA ARG A 112 15.53 -15.52 6.98
C ARG A 112 14.95 -14.10 6.93
N VAL A 113 15.23 -13.31 7.95
CA VAL A 113 14.78 -11.92 8.07
C VAL A 113 15.27 -11.07 6.89
N ILE A 114 16.57 -11.12 6.59
CA ILE A 114 17.16 -10.38 5.46
C ILE A 114 16.51 -10.81 4.13
N CYS A 115 16.30 -12.11 3.92
CA CYS A 115 15.66 -12.65 2.72
C CYS A 115 14.23 -12.11 2.55
N ILE A 116 13.43 -12.09 3.63
CA ILE A 116 12.06 -11.56 3.61
C ILE A 116 12.05 -10.07 3.26
N PHE A 117 12.93 -9.25 3.84
CA PHE A 117 13.01 -7.83 3.49
C PHE A 117 13.43 -7.60 2.04
N GLN A 118 14.34 -8.40 1.52
CA GLN A 118 14.71 -8.34 0.11
C GLN A 118 13.51 -8.67 -0.80
N ALA A 119 12.72 -9.70 -0.46
CA ALA A 119 11.49 -10.01 -1.19
C ALA A 119 10.49 -8.83 -1.20
N GLN A 120 10.32 -8.15 -0.07
CA GLN A 120 9.46 -6.95 0.03
C GLN A 120 9.99 -5.79 -0.82
N VAL A 121 11.31 -5.54 -0.80
CA VAL A 121 11.94 -4.50 -1.64
C VAL A 121 11.77 -4.82 -3.13
N SER A 122 11.98 -6.07 -3.54
CA SER A 122 11.78 -6.51 -4.93
C SER A 122 10.33 -6.32 -5.38
N ALA A 123 9.35 -6.67 -4.54
CA ALA A 123 7.94 -6.44 -4.82
C ALA A 123 7.60 -4.95 -4.99
N PHE A 124 8.13 -4.09 -4.13
CA PHE A 124 8.00 -2.64 -4.27
C PHE A 124 8.60 -2.13 -5.59
N GLN A 125 9.79 -2.60 -5.96
CA GLN A 125 10.41 -2.24 -7.23
C GLN A 125 9.53 -2.66 -8.41
N CYS A 126 9.01 -3.89 -8.40
CA CYS A 126 8.05 -4.39 -9.38
C CYS A 126 6.83 -3.44 -9.50
N ARG A 127 6.14 -3.15 -8.39
CA ARG A 127 4.97 -2.26 -8.38
C ARG A 127 5.30 -0.86 -8.91
N ARG A 128 6.44 -0.30 -8.49
CA ARG A 128 6.92 1.00 -9.00
C ARG A 128 7.17 0.99 -10.50
N HIS A 129 7.71 -0.09 -11.04
CA HIS A 129 7.90 -0.26 -12.49
C HIS A 129 6.57 -0.33 -13.22
N VAL A 130 5.60 -1.10 -12.71
CA VAL A 130 4.24 -1.16 -13.26
C VAL A 130 3.60 0.23 -13.29
N VAL A 131 3.57 0.95 -12.16
CA VAL A 131 2.98 2.28 -12.04
C VAL A 131 3.66 3.29 -12.97
N ARG A 132 4.99 3.24 -13.10
CA ARG A 132 5.72 4.11 -14.03
C ARG A 132 5.33 3.86 -15.49
N ARG A 133 5.23 2.60 -15.89
CA ARG A 133 4.88 2.19 -17.26
C ARG A 133 3.49 2.69 -17.65
N VAL A 134 2.51 2.55 -16.76
CA VAL A 134 1.09 2.89 -17.04
C VAL A 134 0.73 4.34 -16.69
N ARG A 135 1.67 5.13 -16.17
CA ARG A 135 1.42 6.51 -15.70
C ARG A 135 0.74 7.39 -16.74
N HIS A 136 1.21 7.32 -17.99
CA HIS A 136 0.64 8.13 -19.08
C HIS A 136 -0.80 7.68 -19.37
N MET A 137 -1.05 6.38 -19.47
CA MET A 137 -2.40 5.83 -19.65
C MET A 137 -3.36 6.26 -18.54
N PHE A 138 -2.92 6.26 -17.27
CA PHE A 138 -3.73 6.77 -16.16
C PHE A 138 -4.04 8.27 -16.27
N ARG A 139 -3.08 9.05 -16.80
CA ARG A 139 -3.32 10.47 -17.10
C ARG A 139 -4.36 10.61 -18.21
N ASP A 140 -4.28 9.79 -19.25
CA ASP A 140 -5.22 9.82 -20.38
C ASP A 140 -6.63 9.42 -19.93
N CYS A 141 -6.78 8.34 -19.16
CA CYS A 141 -8.05 7.97 -18.53
C CYS A 141 -8.63 9.10 -17.68
N ARG A 142 -7.79 9.89 -16.99
CA ARG A 142 -8.22 11.04 -16.20
C ARG A 142 -8.68 12.21 -17.08
N VAL A 143 -8.03 12.45 -18.22
CA VAL A 143 -8.45 13.46 -19.20
C VAL A 143 -9.82 13.08 -19.78
N GLU A 144 -9.99 11.83 -20.19
CA GLU A 144 -11.28 11.30 -20.68
C GLU A 144 -12.38 11.42 -19.64
N PHE A 145 -12.09 11.08 -18.39
CA PHE A 145 -13.04 11.27 -17.28
C PHE A 145 -13.48 12.73 -17.16
N ARG A 146 -12.55 13.69 -17.20
CA ARG A 146 -12.89 15.11 -17.10
C ARG A 146 -13.73 15.57 -18.29
N SER A 147 -13.40 15.09 -19.49
CA SER A 147 -14.20 15.36 -20.70
C SER A 147 -15.64 14.86 -20.53
N CYS A 148 -15.80 13.60 -20.11
CA CYS A 148 -17.09 12.98 -19.79
C CYS A 148 -17.86 13.77 -18.73
N ALA A 149 -17.24 14.04 -17.57
CA ALA A 149 -17.89 14.70 -16.45
C ALA A 149 -18.28 16.17 -16.76
N ASN A 150 -17.51 16.86 -17.60
CA ASN A 150 -17.86 18.21 -18.06
C ASN A 150 -19.09 18.23 -18.98
N GLY A 151 -19.34 17.14 -19.71
CA GLY A 151 -20.54 16.94 -20.52
C GLY A 151 -21.80 16.65 -19.71
N CYS A 152 -21.66 16.30 -18.43
CA CYS A 152 -22.80 16.09 -17.55
C CYS A 152 -23.60 17.38 -17.34
N ARG A 153 -24.92 17.23 -17.19
CA ARG A 153 -25.82 18.35 -16.87
C ARG A 153 -25.40 19.01 -15.55
N PRO A 154 -25.62 20.32 -15.37
CA PRO A 154 -25.49 20.95 -14.06
C PRO A 154 -26.31 20.19 -13.01
N GLY A 155 -25.75 20.07 -11.81
CA GLY A 155 -26.39 19.41 -10.69
C GLY A 155 -25.92 20.01 -9.37
N ALA A 156 -26.51 19.57 -8.27
CA ALA A 156 -26.11 19.98 -6.93
C ALA A 156 -25.42 18.82 -6.21
N LEU A 157 -24.38 19.16 -5.46
CA LEU A 157 -23.70 18.23 -4.57
C LEU A 157 -24.23 18.46 -3.14
N PRO A 158 -24.57 17.41 -2.38
CA PRO A 158 -24.88 17.56 -0.96
C PRO A 158 -23.73 18.28 -0.24
N GLY A 159 -24.02 19.39 0.46
CA GLY A 159 -22.99 20.21 1.12
C GLY A 159 -22.07 21.02 0.18
N GLY A 160 -22.23 20.90 -1.14
CA GLY A 160 -21.42 21.59 -2.15
C GLY A 160 -20.03 21.01 -2.38
N VAL A 161 -19.36 21.47 -3.44
CA VAL A 161 -18.02 20.99 -3.84
C VAL A 161 -16.98 21.18 -2.74
N GLN A 162 -17.08 22.25 -1.96
CA GLN A 162 -16.15 22.51 -0.86
C GLN A 162 -16.23 21.46 0.24
N ALA A 163 -17.44 21.04 0.63
CA ALA A 163 -17.63 19.98 1.63
C ALA A 163 -17.07 18.65 1.13
N CYS A 164 -17.41 18.24 -0.10
CA CYS A 164 -16.87 17.02 -0.71
C CYS A 164 -15.34 17.00 -0.77
N ARG A 165 -14.71 18.12 -1.16
CA ARG A 165 -13.25 18.23 -1.17
C ARG A 165 -12.65 18.22 0.23
N ALA A 166 -13.34 18.79 1.22
CA ALA A 166 -12.92 18.77 2.62
C ALA A 166 -12.96 17.34 3.18
N GLU A 167 -14.01 16.57 2.89
CA GLU A 167 -14.12 15.15 3.25
C GLU A 167 -13.00 14.32 2.61
N GLY A 168 -12.79 14.48 1.30
CA GLY A 168 -11.68 13.82 0.60
C GLY A 168 -10.32 14.18 1.22
N LYS A 169 -10.10 15.45 1.60
CA LYS A 169 -8.88 15.88 2.28
C LYS A 169 -8.75 15.26 3.67
N ALA A 170 -9.83 15.20 4.44
CA ALA A 170 -9.85 14.56 5.76
C ALA A 170 -9.47 13.08 5.65
N ALA A 171 -10.10 12.34 4.73
CA ALA A 171 -9.79 10.94 4.46
C ALA A 171 -8.32 10.74 4.03
N PHE A 172 -7.80 11.59 3.13
CA PHE A 172 -6.39 11.57 2.74
C PHE A 172 -5.45 11.79 3.92
N THR A 173 -5.73 12.79 4.76
CA THR A 173 -4.89 13.08 5.94
C THR A 173 -4.89 11.94 6.95
N ALA A 174 -6.05 11.29 7.17
CA ALA A 174 -6.16 10.13 8.02
C ALA A 174 -5.37 8.93 7.47
N ALA A 175 -5.51 8.64 6.17
CA ALA A 175 -4.76 7.58 5.50
C ALA A 175 -3.24 7.83 5.58
N LEU A 176 -2.80 9.05 5.27
CA LEU A 176 -1.38 9.40 5.34
C LEU A 176 -0.83 9.35 6.78
N ALA A 177 -1.62 9.73 7.79
CA ALA A 177 -1.25 9.59 9.19
C ALA A 177 -1.06 8.11 9.57
N ALA A 178 -1.94 7.22 9.12
CA ALA A 178 -1.80 5.78 9.33
C ALA A 178 -0.55 5.22 8.63
N CYS A 179 -0.25 5.66 7.39
CA CYS A 179 0.99 5.29 6.70
C CYS A 179 2.23 5.74 7.48
N ARG A 180 2.25 6.97 7.99
CA ARG A 180 3.36 7.52 8.78
C ARG A 180 3.55 6.78 10.11
N LEU A 181 2.46 6.45 10.80
CA LEU A 181 2.52 5.70 12.05
C LEU A 181 3.13 4.32 11.83
N THR A 182 2.65 3.60 10.82
CA THR A 182 3.17 2.28 10.45
C THR A 182 4.66 2.37 10.11
N PHE A 183 5.04 3.36 9.30
CA PHE A 183 6.44 3.59 8.95
C PHE A 183 7.33 3.88 10.16
N ALA A 184 6.89 4.73 11.09
CA ALA A 184 7.64 5.07 12.29
C ALA A 184 7.85 3.84 13.18
N VAL A 185 6.81 3.03 13.36
CA VAL A 185 6.86 1.79 14.16
C VAL A 185 7.78 0.76 13.50
N THR A 186 7.66 0.54 12.20
CA THR A 186 8.55 -0.35 11.45
C THR A 186 10.00 0.12 11.49
N THR A 187 10.25 1.42 11.35
CA THR A 187 11.60 1.99 11.39
C THR A 187 12.24 1.81 12.77
N SER A 188 11.51 2.08 13.86
CA SER A 188 11.99 1.78 15.22
C SER A 188 12.25 0.29 15.38
N ALA A 189 11.39 -0.58 14.85
CA ALA A 189 11.60 -2.02 14.90
C ALA A 189 12.88 -2.46 14.20
N CYS A 190 13.16 -1.91 13.01
CA CYS A 190 14.38 -2.18 12.26
C CYS A 190 15.67 -1.77 12.99
N LEU A 191 15.58 -0.79 13.90
CA LEU A 191 16.73 -0.21 14.59
C LEU A 191 16.95 -0.80 15.98
N GLU A 192 15.87 -1.12 16.69
CA GLU A 192 15.90 -1.31 18.15
C GLU A 192 15.26 -2.62 18.61
N LYS A 193 14.47 -3.28 17.77
CA LYS A 193 13.65 -4.44 18.19
C LYS A 193 14.20 -5.76 17.64
N ASP A 194 13.82 -6.84 18.31
CA ASP A 194 14.05 -8.19 17.80
C ASP A 194 13.34 -8.40 16.46
N LEU A 195 14.12 -8.66 15.41
CA LEU A 195 13.59 -8.77 14.05
C LEU A 195 12.79 -10.05 13.82
N THR A 196 13.00 -11.08 14.63
CA THR A 196 12.19 -12.31 14.54
C THR A 196 10.77 -12.03 15.03
N CYS A 197 10.64 -11.34 16.17
CA CYS A 197 9.37 -10.85 16.68
C CYS A 197 8.70 -9.91 15.68
N PHE A 198 9.45 -8.96 15.11
CA PHE A 198 8.90 -8.03 14.13
C PHE A 198 8.36 -8.74 12.87
N VAL A 199 9.10 -9.71 12.30
CA VAL A 199 8.61 -10.52 11.18
C VAL A 199 7.36 -11.32 11.59
N GLY A 200 7.33 -11.87 12.80
CA GLY A 200 6.13 -12.53 13.34
C GLY A 200 4.91 -11.60 13.44
N CYS A 201 5.10 -10.34 13.82
CA CYS A 201 4.04 -9.33 13.78
C CYS A 201 3.58 -9.03 12.34
N GLY A 202 4.49 -9.03 11.38
CA GLY A 202 4.17 -8.93 9.95
C GLY A 202 3.32 -10.11 9.47
N ASP A 203 3.71 -11.33 9.81
CA ASP A 203 2.95 -12.54 9.47
C ASP A 203 1.54 -12.51 10.10
N ALA A 204 1.42 -12.07 11.36
CA ALA A 204 0.14 -11.91 12.05
C ALA A 204 -0.75 -10.84 11.39
N ARG A 205 -0.14 -9.75 10.90
CA ARG A 205 -0.86 -8.72 10.12
C ARG A 205 -1.40 -9.28 8.81
N ASP A 206 -0.58 -10.01 8.07
CA ASP A 206 -0.98 -10.61 6.79
C ASP A 206 -2.11 -11.63 7.01
N ALA A 207 -2.04 -12.45 8.06
CA ALA A 207 -3.13 -13.35 8.46
C ALA A 207 -4.41 -12.61 8.88
N CYS A 208 -4.28 -11.48 9.59
CA CYS A 208 -5.41 -10.62 9.96
C CYS A 208 -6.08 -9.99 8.72
N GLN A 209 -5.30 -9.58 7.72
CA GLN A 209 -5.81 -8.94 6.52
C GLN A 209 -6.48 -9.92 5.54
N ALA A 210 -6.07 -11.19 5.55
CA ALA A 210 -6.53 -12.20 4.59
C ALA A 210 -8.07 -12.32 4.49
N PRO A 211 -8.87 -12.37 5.57
CA PRO A 211 -10.33 -12.41 5.47
C PRO A 211 -10.93 -11.14 4.84
N THR A 212 -10.34 -9.98 5.11
CA THR A 212 -10.79 -8.70 4.53
C THR A 212 -10.55 -8.70 3.02
N GLN A 213 -9.36 -9.12 2.58
CA GLN A 213 -9.02 -9.24 1.16
C GLN A 213 -9.87 -10.31 0.45
N ALA A 214 -10.06 -11.47 1.09
CA ALA A 214 -10.90 -12.55 0.58
C ALA A 214 -12.37 -12.17 0.40
N THR A 215 -12.83 -11.10 1.06
CA THR A 215 -14.18 -10.54 0.86
C THR A 215 -14.18 -9.40 -0.16
N LEU A 216 -13.17 -8.52 -0.10
CA LEU A 216 -13.08 -7.35 -0.98
C LEU A 216 -12.88 -7.73 -2.44
N ASP A 217 -11.94 -8.62 -2.76
CA ASP A 217 -11.60 -8.93 -4.14
C ASP A 217 -12.80 -9.56 -4.89
N PRO A 218 -13.51 -10.58 -4.33
CA PRO A 218 -14.72 -11.10 -4.98
C PRO A 218 -15.84 -10.08 -5.05
N ALA A 219 -16.00 -9.18 -4.06
CA ALA A 219 -17.02 -8.14 -4.10
C ALA A 219 -16.78 -7.16 -5.26
N LEU A 220 -15.53 -6.74 -5.48
CA LEU A 220 -15.16 -5.90 -6.61
C LEU A 220 -15.39 -6.61 -7.95
N MET A 221 -15.03 -7.90 -8.06
CA MET A 221 -15.30 -8.69 -9.25
C MET A 221 -16.81 -8.84 -9.50
N ALA A 222 -17.61 -9.04 -8.46
CA ALA A 222 -19.06 -9.13 -8.55
C ALA A 222 -19.68 -7.81 -9.04
N CYS A 223 -19.25 -6.65 -8.53
CA CYS A 223 -19.69 -5.34 -9.02
C CYS A 223 -19.38 -5.17 -10.52
N THR A 224 -18.18 -5.58 -10.96
CA THR A 224 -17.79 -5.53 -12.38
C THR A 224 -18.61 -6.49 -13.25
N ALA A 225 -18.91 -7.69 -12.76
CA ALA A 225 -19.76 -8.64 -13.47
C ALA A 225 -21.21 -8.12 -13.59
N GLN A 226 -21.75 -7.53 -12.53
CA GLN A 226 -23.07 -6.89 -12.51
C GLN A 226 -23.14 -5.74 -13.52
N GLN A 227 -22.11 -4.90 -13.58
CA GLN A 227 -22.00 -3.83 -14.60
C GLN A 227 -22.13 -4.39 -16.01
N ARG A 228 -21.34 -5.41 -16.35
CA ARG A 228 -21.35 -6.02 -17.70
C ARG A 228 -22.71 -6.61 -18.04
N ALA A 229 -23.31 -7.35 -17.11
CA ALA A 229 -24.64 -7.93 -17.28
C ALA A 229 -25.71 -6.84 -17.51
N ALA A 230 -25.68 -5.76 -16.71
CA ALA A 230 -26.62 -4.66 -16.85
C ALA A 230 -26.46 -3.90 -18.18
N VAL A 231 -25.22 -3.66 -18.63
CA VAL A 231 -24.96 -3.03 -19.94
C VAL A 231 -25.46 -3.91 -21.08
N MET A 232 -25.23 -5.23 -21.05
CA MET A 232 -25.77 -6.15 -22.05
C MET A 232 -27.30 -6.17 -22.05
N ALA A 233 -27.94 -6.13 -20.87
CA ALA A 233 -29.39 -6.04 -20.76
C ALA A 233 -29.94 -4.73 -21.36
N CYS A 234 -29.26 -3.60 -21.12
CA CYS A 234 -29.60 -2.32 -21.74
C CYS A 234 -29.54 -2.38 -23.28
N GLN A 235 -28.50 -3.00 -23.83
CA GLN A 235 -28.31 -3.19 -25.27
C GLN A 235 -29.41 -4.07 -25.87
N ALA A 236 -29.74 -5.18 -25.20
CA ALA A 236 -30.81 -6.07 -25.64
C ALA A 236 -32.19 -5.40 -25.62
N ALA A 237 -32.46 -4.54 -24.62
CA ALA A 237 -33.71 -3.80 -24.51
C ALA A 237 -33.83 -2.62 -25.49
N ASN A 238 -32.70 -2.11 -26.02
CA ASN A 238 -32.66 -0.95 -26.92
C ASN A 238 -31.82 -1.27 -28.18
N PRO A 239 -32.27 -2.20 -29.04
CA PRO A 239 -31.49 -2.69 -30.18
C PRO A 239 -31.22 -1.62 -31.25
N SER A 240 -32.09 -0.62 -31.35
CA SER A 240 -31.91 0.54 -32.24
C SER A 240 -30.95 1.59 -31.68
N GLY A 241 -30.45 1.41 -30.46
CA GLY A 241 -29.66 2.41 -29.74
C GLY A 241 -30.45 3.67 -29.41
N GLY A 242 -29.74 4.80 -29.33
CA GLY A 242 -30.31 6.12 -29.09
C GLY A 242 -30.35 6.51 -27.60
N PRO A 243 -31.02 7.63 -27.27
CA PRO A 243 -30.96 8.24 -25.94
C PRO A 243 -31.44 7.33 -24.80
N SER A 244 -32.36 6.40 -25.06
CA SER A 244 -32.83 5.43 -24.08
C SER A 244 -31.76 4.40 -23.72
N LEU A 245 -30.96 3.94 -24.69
CA LEU A 245 -29.81 3.09 -24.44
C LEU A 245 -28.78 3.83 -23.58
N ASP A 246 -28.45 5.07 -23.95
CA ASP A 246 -27.44 5.88 -23.24
C ASP A 246 -27.81 6.11 -21.77
N GLN A 247 -29.08 6.42 -21.50
CA GLN A 247 -29.60 6.57 -20.13
C GLN A 247 -29.52 5.26 -19.34
N CYS A 248 -29.88 4.13 -19.97
CA CYS A 248 -29.80 2.82 -19.33
C CYS A 248 -28.34 2.44 -18.98
N VAL A 249 -27.42 2.61 -19.92
CA VAL A 249 -25.99 2.32 -19.72
C VAL A 249 -25.39 3.22 -18.64
N THR A 250 -25.76 4.50 -18.62
CA THR A 250 -25.32 5.46 -17.59
C THR A 250 -25.80 5.02 -16.21
N ALA A 251 -27.06 4.61 -16.05
CA ALA A 251 -27.58 4.09 -14.79
C ALA A 251 -26.85 2.82 -14.34
N ALA A 252 -26.59 1.88 -15.25
CA ALA A 252 -25.85 0.65 -14.96
C ALA A 252 -24.41 0.94 -14.49
N GLN A 253 -23.72 1.85 -15.17
CA GLN A 253 -22.36 2.27 -14.81
C GLN A 253 -22.31 3.01 -13.46
N ALA A 254 -23.27 3.89 -13.20
CA ALA A 254 -23.38 4.59 -11.92
C ALA A 254 -23.58 3.60 -10.76
N ALA A 255 -24.50 2.64 -10.92
CA ALA A 255 -24.75 1.61 -9.92
C ALA A 255 -23.50 0.76 -9.64
N ALA A 256 -22.71 0.43 -10.66
CA ALA A 256 -21.45 -0.28 -10.51
C ALA A 256 -20.40 0.53 -9.73
N SER A 257 -20.33 1.85 -9.97
CA SER A 257 -19.46 2.75 -9.20
C SER A 257 -19.83 2.73 -7.72
N THR A 258 -21.12 2.92 -7.39
CA THR A 258 -21.61 2.87 -6.01
C THR A 258 -21.37 1.49 -5.35
N CYS A 259 -21.51 0.40 -6.10
CA CYS A 259 -21.23 -0.95 -5.61
C CYS A 259 -19.76 -1.10 -5.16
N ARG A 260 -18.82 -0.63 -6.00
CA ARG A 260 -17.38 -0.68 -5.69
C ARG A 260 -17.02 0.21 -4.50
N ASP A 261 -17.58 1.42 -4.42
CA ASP A 261 -17.35 2.32 -3.28
C ASP A 261 -17.78 1.66 -1.97
N LYS A 262 -18.96 1.03 -1.93
CA LYS A 262 -19.44 0.27 -0.76
C LYS A 262 -18.57 -0.94 -0.42
N ALA A 263 -18.08 -1.67 -1.41
CA ALA A 263 -17.18 -2.80 -1.19
C ALA A 263 -15.89 -2.35 -0.48
N VAL A 264 -15.30 -1.24 -0.94
CA VAL A 264 -14.11 -0.64 -0.30
C VAL A 264 -14.45 -0.13 1.10
N GLU A 265 -15.57 0.58 1.26
CA GLU A 265 -16.02 1.11 2.55
C GLU A 265 -16.17 0.01 3.61
N ASN A 266 -16.77 -1.12 3.24
CA ASN A 266 -16.93 -2.29 4.11
C ASN A 266 -15.60 -2.95 4.50
N ALA A 267 -14.57 -2.85 3.64
CA ALA A 267 -13.25 -3.41 3.91
C ALA A 267 -12.35 -2.50 4.77
N MET A 268 -12.67 -1.20 4.87
CA MET A 268 -11.85 -0.23 5.60
C MET A 268 -11.69 -0.58 7.10
N PRO A 269 -12.75 -0.93 7.86
CA PRO A 269 -12.62 -1.21 9.29
C PRO A 269 -11.70 -2.40 9.59
N GLY A 270 -11.82 -3.49 8.82
CA GLY A 270 -10.97 -4.67 8.98
C GLY A 270 -9.50 -4.35 8.73
N SER A 271 -9.22 -3.62 7.65
CA SER A 271 -7.86 -3.17 7.31
C SER A 271 -7.27 -2.27 8.40
N ALA A 272 -8.05 -1.34 8.93
CA ALA A 272 -7.64 -0.43 10.00
C ALA A 272 -7.35 -1.17 11.31
N ALA A 273 -8.20 -2.14 11.69
CA ALA A 273 -8.01 -2.96 12.87
C ALA A 273 -6.71 -3.78 12.79
N CYS A 274 -6.42 -4.41 11.66
CA CYS A 274 -5.18 -5.16 11.46
C CYS A 274 -3.94 -4.26 11.52
N ALA A 275 -4.00 -3.05 10.97
CA ALA A 275 -2.91 -2.08 11.06
C ALA A 275 -2.65 -1.67 12.52
N GLN A 276 -3.71 -1.46 13.32
CA GLN A 276 -3.56 -1.16 14.75
C GLN A 276 -2.97 -2.34 15.53
N GLN A 277 -3.43 -3.57 15.27
CA GLN A 277 -2.87 -4.77 15.91
C GLN A 277 -1.39 -4.95 15.59
N PHE A 278 -0.98 -4.72 14.34
CA PHE A 278 0.42 -4.72 13.94
C PHE A 278 1.23 -3.71 14.76
N VAL A 279 0.77 -2.46 14.85
CA VAL A 279 1.45 -1.42 15.63
C VAL A 279 1.63 -1.84 17.08
N GLN A 280 0.61 -2.43 17.71
CA GLN A 280 0.70 -2.88 19.09
C GLN A 280 1.65 -4.08 19.25
N CYS A 281 1.59 -5.05 18.34
CA CYS A 281 2.49 -6.20 18.32
C CYS A 281 3.96 -5.75 18.27
N VAL A 282 4.29 -4.86 17.34
CA VAL A 282 5.67 -4.38 17.15
C VAL A 282 6.17 -3.60 18.36
N ARG A 283 5.31 -2.80 19.01
CA ARG A 283 5.67 -2.11 20.26
C ARG A 283 6.00 -3.07 21.38
N GLY A 284 5.27 -4.20 21.44
CA GLY A 284 5.48 -5.28 22.39
C GLY A 284 6.72 -6.13 22.13
N CYS A 285 7.36 -6.02 20.97
CA CYS A 285 8.58 -6.76 20.70
C CYS A 285 9.72 -6.37 21.65
N PRO A 286 10.52 -7.34 22.13
CA PRO A 286 11.68 -7.06 22.95
C PRO A 286 12.74 -6.28 22.16
N ALA A 287 13.68 -5.68 22.87
CA ALA A 287 14.84 -5.06 22.24
C ALA A 287 15.70 -6.13 21.53
N ALA A 288 16.42 -5.73 20.48
CA ALA A 288 17.37 -6.61 19.83
C ALA A 288 18.43 -7.11 20.84
N SER A 289 18.66 -8.43 20.87
CA SER A 289 19.74 -8.99 21.67
C SER A 289 21.09 -8.65 21.03
N PRO A 290 22.12 -8.28 21.81
CA PRO A 290 23.44 -7.87 21.30
C PRO A 290 24.22 -9.00 20.63
#